data_AF-A0A9X2P3A9-F1
#
_entry.id   AF-A0A9X2P3A9-F1
#
_cell.length_a   1.000
_cell.length_b   1.000
_cell.length_c   1.000
_cell.angle_alpha   90.00
_cell.angle_beta   90.00
_cell.angle_gamma   90.00
#
_symmetry.space_group_name_H-M   'P 1'
#
loop_
_entity.id
_entity.type
_entity.pdbx_description
1 polymer ?
#
loop_
_entity_poly.entity_id
_entity_poly.type
_entity_poly.pdbx_seq_one_letter_code
_entity_poly.pdbx_strand_id
1 'polypeptide(L)'
;MKAIKILTVKLLLFSLLIGGIFYVLQEYIKPEWVHESLWTILSFFVLLTWLTGMFTHYLLEISKENSVNILLGAIGIRFLASAGFVAIMLFLRVENLILFVVNFFIIYFFYLLFDIYTLLANLRPNSK
;
A
#
# COMPACT_ATOMS: atom_id res chain seq x y z
N MET A 1 17.21 -11.83 0.55
CA MET A 1 17.74 -10.45 0.25
C MET A 1 17.46 -9.87 -1.14
N LYS A 2 17.77 -10.56 -2.27
CA LYS A 2 17.53 -9.98 -3.63
C LYS A 2 16.06 -9.63 -3.89
N ALA A 3 15.12 -10.47 -3.43
CA ALA A 3 13.68 -10.25 -3.57
C ALA A 3 13.21 -8.96 -2.87
N ILE A 4 13.69 -8.70 -1.64
CA ILE A 4 13.36 -7.49 -0.87
C ILE A 4 13.86 -6.23 -1.57
N LYS A 5 15.06 -6.26 -2.17
CA LYS A 5 15.57 -5.13 -2.96
C LYS A 5 14.69 -4.85 -4.18
N ILE A 6 14.29 -5.90 -4.91
CA ILE A 6 13.39 -5.77 -6.07
C ILE A 6 12.04 -5.21 -5.65
N LEU A 7 11.45 -5.72 -4.57
CA LEU A 7 10.20 -5.21 -3.99
C LEU A 7 10.34 -3.73 -3.66
N THR A 8 11.40 -3.35 -2.95
CA THR A 8 11.63 -1.96 -2.52
C THR A 8 11.75 -1.02 -3.71
N VAL A 9 12.51 -1.40 -4.75
CA VAL A 9 12.64 -0.58 -5.97
C VAL A 9 11.31 -0.44 -6.70
N LYS A 10 10.58 -1.55 -6.89
CA LYS A 10 9.25 -1.51 -7.53
C LYS A 10 8.27 -0.65 -6.75
N LEU A 11 8.27 -0.76 -5.42
CA LEU A 11 7.46 0.05 -4.52
C LEU A 11 7.79 1.53 -4.70
N LEU A 12 9.06 1.91 -4.58
CA LEU A 12 9.46 3.32 -4.71
C LEU A 12 9.10 3.89 -6.09
N LEU A 13 9.31 3.14 -7.18
CA LEU A 13 8.91 3.57 -8.52
C LEU A 13 7.40 3.75 -8.64
N PHE A 14 6.62 2.81 -8.12
CA PHE A 14 5.16 2.88 -8.14
C PHE A 14 4.64 4.06 -7.32
N SER A 15 5.17 4.25 -6.12
CA SER A 15 4.82 5.35 -5.23
C SER A 15 5.23 6.70 -5.80
N LEU A 16 6.37 6.78 -6.48
CA LEU A 16 6.84 8.00 -7.15
C LEU A 16 5.96 8.32 -8.36
N LEU A 17 5.54 7.31 -9.14
CA LEU A 17 4.59 7.51 -10.24
C LEU A 17 3.25 8.07 -9.71
N ILE A 18 2.69 7.45 -8.68
CA ILE A 18 1.45 7.91 -8.04
C ILE A 18 1.62 9.32 -7.47
N GLY A 19 2.68 9.57 -6.70
CA GLY A 19 2.96 10.88 -6.13
C GLY A 19 3.19 11.96 -7.19
N GLY A 20 3.84 11.62 -8.30
CA GLY A 20 4.05 12.50 -9.44
C GLY A 20 2.75 12.88 -10.14
N ILE A 21 1.84 11.92 -10.34
CA ILE A 21 0.49 12.21 -10.86
C ILE A 21 -0.24 13.17 -9.92
N PHE A 22 -0.22 12.94 -8.61
CA PHE A 22 -0.88 13.84 -7.66
C PHE A 22 -0.26 15.23 -7.59
N TYR A 23 1.07 15.32 -7.64
CA TYR A 23 1.75 16.60 -7.69
C TYR A 23 1.33 17.41 -8.92
N VAL A 24 1.28 16.78 -10.10
CA VAL A 24 0.81 17.43 -11.33
C VAL A 24 -0.67 17.84 -11.21
N LEU A 25 -1.53 16.98 -10.66
CA LEU A 25 -2.94 17.33 -10.45
C LEU A 25 -3.10 18.52 -9.49
N GLN A 26 -2.36 18.55 -8.37
CA GLN A 26 -2.42 19.64 -7.40
C GLN A 26 -1.91 20.96 -7.96
N GLU A 27 -0.77 20.95 -8.65
CA GLU A 27 -0.12 22.19 -9.12
C GLU A 27 -0.88 22.82 -10.30
N TYR A 28 -1.29 22.00 -11.28
CA TYR A 28 -1.84 22.51 -12.55
C TYR A 28 -3.36 22.57 -12.59
N ILE A 29 -4.06 21.65 -11.91
CA ILE A 29 -5.53 21.54 -12.01
C ILE A 29 -6.21 22.08 -10.75
N LYS A 30 -5.51 22.10 -9.59
CA LYS A 30 -6.07 22.47 -8.28
C LYS A 30 -7.47 21.88 -8.03
N PRO A 31 -7.65 20.57 -8.24
CA PRO A 31 -8.96 19.93 -8.12
C PRO A 31 -9.45 20.01 -6.67
N GLU A 32 -10.68 20.50 -6.47
CA GLU A 32 -11.35 20.49 -5.16
C GLU A 32 -11.54 19.08 -4.57
N TRP A 33 -11.28 18.04 -5.35
CA TRP A 33 -11.48 16.62 -5.05
C TRP A 33 -10.21 15.92 -4.50
N VAL A 34 -9.09 16.64 -4.38
CA VAL A 34 -7.84 16.15 -3.79
C VAL A 34 -7.71 16.63 -2.35
N HIS A 35 -7.56 15.69 -1.41
CA HIS A 35 -7.42 16.01 0.01
C HIS A 35 -6.01 16.51 0.34
N GLU A 36 -5.87 17.43 1.31
CA GLU A 36 -4.55 17.88 1.78
C GLU A 36 -3.72 16.74 2.38
N SER A 37 -4.37 15.89 3.19
CA SER A 37 -3.78 14.67 3.78
C SER A 37 -3.37 13.58 2.78
N LEU A 38 -3.47 13.79 1.46
CA LEU A 38 -3.12 12.77 0.47
C LEU A 38 -1.66 12.32 0.61
N TRP A 39 -0.74 13.24 0.84
CA TRP A 39 0.68 12.92 1.07
C TRP A 39 0.89 12.06 2.34
N THR A 40 0.08 12.29 3.37
CA THR A 40 0.07 11.49 4.60
C THR A 40 -0.48 10.08 4.34
N ILE A 41 -1.55 9.96 3.55
CA ILE A 41 -2.11 8.66 3.14
C ILE A 41 -1.08 7.89 2.30
N LEU A 42 -0.44 8.56 1.33
CA LEU A 42 0.55 7.95 0.46
C LEU A 42 1.75 7.43 1.26
N SER A 43 2.32 8.27 2.14
CA SER A 43 3.47 7.87 2.96
C SER A 43 3.13 6.71 3.91
N PHE A 44 1.92 6.70 4.49
CA PHE A 44 1.42 5.57 5.26
C PHE A 44 1.41 4.27 4.44
N PHE A 45 0.85 4.27 3.23
CA PHE A 45 0.79 3.08 2.38
C PHE A 45 2.15 2.62 1.88
N VAL A 46 3.09 3.54 1.61
CA VAL A 46 4.49 3.19 1.29
C VAL A 46 5.10 2.39 2.44
N LEU A 47 5.05 2.94 3.66
CA LEU A 47 5.66 2.33 4.84
C LEU A 47 4.99 1.00 5.18
N LEU A 48 3.66 0.95 5.18
CA LEU A 48 2.91 -0.27 5.46
C LEU A 48 3.22 -1.37 4.44
N THR A 49 3.33 -1.02 3.17
CA THR A 49 3.64 -1.96 2.09
C THR A 49 5.05 -2.49 2.16
N TRP A 50 6.00 -1.61 2.43
CA TRP A 50 7.38 -2.01 2.62
C TRP A 50 7.54 -2.95 3.81
N LEU A 51 6.93 -2.61 4.96
CA LEU A 51 6.99 -3.40 6.18
C LEU A 51 6.36 -4.79 5.99
N THR A 52 5.12 -4.83 5.51
CA THR A 52 4.40 -6.09 5.31
C THR A 52 5.07 -6.96 4.26
N GLY A 53 5.52 -6.40 3.14
CA GLY A 53 6.25 -7.16 2.12
C GLY A 53 7.61 -7.67 2.60
N MET A 54 8.33 -6.91 3.43
CA MET A 54 9.57 -7.39 4.08
C MET A 54 9.29 -8.56 5.01
N PHE A 55 8.28 -8.46 5.89
CA PHE A 55 7.87 -9.55 6.77
C PHE A 55 7.43 -10.78 5.98
N THR A 56 6.63 -10.62 4.94
CA THR A 56 6.19 -11.73 4.08
C THR A 56 7.38 -12.44 3.46
N HIS A 57 8.34 -11.72 2.86
CA HIS A 57 9.53 -12.35 2.28
C HIS A 57 10.40 -13.06 3.32
N TYR A 58 10.57 -12.46 4.50
CA TYR A 58 11.33 -13.06 5.59
C TYR A 58 10.67 -14.35 6.10
N LEU A 59 9.36 -14.33 6.37
CA LEU A 59 8.63 -15.51 6.82
C LEU A 59 8.58 -16.62 5.76
N LEU A 60 8.47 -16.27 4.48
CA LEU A 60 8.51 -17.24 3.37
C LEU A 60 9.90 -17.88 3.19
N GLU A 61 10.98 -17.18 3.53
CA GLU A 61 12.33 -17.76 3.55
C GLU A 61 12.46 -18.83 4.65
N ILE A 62 11.71 -18.70 5.77
CA ILE A 62 11.72 -19.64 6.89
C ILE A 62 10.77 -20.84 6.68
N SER A 63 9.54 -20.60 6.23
CA SER A 63 8.53 -21.65 6.08
C SER A 63 7.69 -21.48 4.82
N LYS A 64 8.16 -22.10 3.72
CA LYS A 64 7.48 -22.09 2.42
C LYS A 64 6.14 -22.84 2.46
N GLU A 65 6.04 -23.88 3.28
CA GLU A 65 4.80 -24.66 3.43
C GLU A 65 3.65 -23.81 3.98
N ASN A 66 3.95 -22.84 4.84
CA ASN A 66 2.97 -21.92 5.41
C ASN A 66 2.72 -20.66 4.56
N SER A 67 3.10 -20.68 3.27
CA SER A 67 3.02 -19.51 2.39
C SER A 67 1.63 -18.85 2.34
N VAL A 68 0.56 -19.64 2.26
CA VAL A 68 -0.82 -19.15 2.28
C VAL A 68 -1.12 -18.41 3.59
N ASN A 69 -0.77 -19.00 4.74
CA ASN A 69 -1.02 -18.40 6.06
C ASN A 69 -0.23 -17.10 6.24
N ILE A 70 1.02 -17.05 5.76
CA ILE A 70 1.86 -15.85 5.82
C ILE A 70 1.25 -14.69 5.00
N LEU A 71 0.72 -14.98 3.81
CA LEU A 71 0.07 -13.98 2.97
C LEU A 71 -1.24 -13.49 3.57
N LEU A 72 -2.08 -14.41 4.07
CA LEU A 72 -3.33 -14.06 4.74
C LEU A 72 -3.05 -13.20 5.99
N GLY A 73 -2.01 -13.53 6.75
CA GLY A 73 -1.54 -12.71 7.86
C GLY A 73 -1.12 -11.31 7.43
N ALA A 74 -0.35 -11.19 6.34
CA ALA A 74 0.06 -9.90 5.80
C ALA A 74 -1.12 -9.05 5.32
N ILE A 75 -2.11 -9.66 4.65
CA ILE A 75 -3.36 -9.00 4.25
C ILE A 75 -4.16 -8.55 5.49
N GLY A 76 -4.25 -9.40 6.51
CA GLY A 76 -4.92 -9.08 7.77
C GLY A 76 -4.28 -7.91 8.51
N ILE A 77 -2.94 -7.92 8.65
CA ILE A 77 -2.18 -6.80 9.24
C ILE A 77 -2.44 -5.51 8.47
N ARG A 78 -2.44 -5.56 7.13
CA ARG A 78 -2.74 -4.40 6.29
C ARG A 78 -4.13 -3.84 6.53
N PHE A 79 -5.12 -4.72 6.56
CA PHE A 79 -6.51 -4.33 6.78
C PHE A 79 -6.67 -3.66 8.15
N LEU A 80 -6.12 -4.27 9.21
CA LEU A 80 -6.17 -3.72 10.57
C LEU A 80 -5.42 -2.39 10.68
N ALA A 81 -4.22 -2.28 10.09
CA ALA A 81 -3.45 -1.05 10.08
C ALA A 81 -4.18 0.07 9.32
N SER A 82 -4.82 -0.27 8.19
CA SER A 82 -5.61 0.67 7.39
C SER A 82 -6.84 1.17 8.16
N ALA A 83 -7.57 0.27 8.81
CA ALA A 83 -8.71 0.62 9.66
C ALA A 83 -8.28 1.51 10.85
N GLY A 84 -7.17 1.16 11.51
CA GLY A 84 -6.60 1.95 12.60
C GLY A 84 -6.17 3.34 12.14
N PHE A 85 -5.53 3.46 10.98
CA PHE A 85 -5.13 4.75 10.42
C PHE A 85 -6.33 5.65 10.13
N VAL A 86 -7.39 5.10 9.51
CA VAL A 86 -8.64 5.85 9.28
C VAL A 86 -9.23 6.30 10.61
N ALA A 87 -9.32 5.43 11.61
CA ALA A 87 -9.84 5.78 12.94
C ALA A 87 -9.03 6.90 13.61
N ILE A 88 -7.70 6.87 13.54
CA ILE A 88 -6.82 7.93 14.06
C ILE A 88 -7.06 9.24 13.33
N MET A 89 -7.16 9.23 12.01
CA MET A 89 -7.43 10.44 11.22
C MET A 89 -8.80 11.02 11.55
N LEU A 90 -9.84 10.19 11.69
CA LEU A 90 -11.16 10.64 12.12
C LEU A 90 -11.13 11.30 13.50
N PHE A 91 -10.34 10.77 14.43
CA PHE A 91 -10.16 11.38 15.75
C PHE A 91 -9.44 12.73 15.70
N LEU A 92 -8.50 12.90 14.76
CA LEU A 92 -7.80 14.16 14.49
C LEU A 92 -8.67 15.22 13.78
N ARG A 93 -9.95 14.92 13.52
CA ARG A 93 -10.93 15.82 12.86
C ARG A 93 -10.42 16.37 11.52
N VAL A 94 -9.96 15.48 10.63
CA VAL A 94 -9.69 15.86 9.23
C VAL A 94 -10.91 16.54 8.61
N GLU A 95 -10.64 17.61 7.87
CA GLU A 95 -11.64 18.31 7.06
C GLU A 95 -12.21 17.38 5.98
N ASN A 96 -13.40 17.68 5.46
CA ASN A 96 -13.99 16.98 4.31
C ASN A 96 -13.88 15.43 4.36
N LEU A 97 -14.39 14.85 5.45
CA LEU A 97 -14.32 13.40 5.75
C LEU A 97 -14.64 12.48 4.56
N ILE A 98 -15.67 12.80 3.78
CA ILE A 98 -16.06 12.01 2.60
C ILE A 98 -14.92 11.98 1.57
N LEU A 99 -14.32 13.14 1.31
CA LEU A 99 -13.24 13.29 0.36
C LEU A 99 -11.95 12.62 0.85
N PHE A 100 -11.66 12.71 2.15
CA PHE A 100 -10.58 11.94 2.79
C PHE A 100 -10.77 10.44 2.57
N VAL A 101 -11.97 9.90 2.88
CA VAL A 101 -12.27 8.46 2.75
C VAL A 101 -12.15 8.00 1.30
N VAL A 102 -12.67 8.77 0.33
CA VAL A 102 -12.56 8.44 -1.09
C VAL A 102 -11.10 8.41 -1.54
N ASN A 103 -10.32 9.44 -1.22
CA ASN A 103 -8.89 9.47 -1.55
C ASN A 103 -8.14 8.31 -0.88
N PHE A 104 -8.44 8.00 0.38
CA PHE A 104 -7.88 6.87 1.09
C PHE A 104 -8.12 5.54 0.37
N PHE A 105 -9.37 5.26 -0.03
CA PHE A 105 -9.70 4.02 -0.73
C PHE A 105 -9.08 3.93 -2.12
N ILE A 106 -8.96 5.05 -2.85
CA ILE A 106 -8.27 5.09 -4.14
C ILE A 106 -6.81 4.65 -3.96
N ILE A 107 -6.08 5.23 -3.01
CA ILE A 107 -4.70 4.83 -2.72
C ILE A 107 -4.65 3.38 -2.26
N TYR A 108 -5.53 2.99 -1.34
CA TYR A 108 -5.62 1.62 -0.84
C TYR A 108 -5.75 0.62 -2.00
N PHE A 109 -6.62 0.88 -2.98
CA PHE A 109 -6.79 -0.02 -4.12
C PHE A 109 -5.57 -0.07 -5.04
N PHE A 110 -4.89 1.06 -5.27
CA PHE A 110 -3.64 1.05 -6.03
C PHE A 110 -2.58 0.18 -5.35
N TYR A 111 -2.41 0.29 -4.04
CA TYR A 111 -1.45 -0.53 -3.30
C TYR A 111 -1.90 -1.99 -3.21
N LEU A 112 -3.20 -2.26 -3.07
CA LEU A 112 -3.75 -3.61 -3.13
C LEU A 112 -3.45 -4.28 -4.47
N LEU A 113 -3.64 -3.58 -5.60
CA LEU A 113 -3.28 -4.08 -6.92
C LEU A 113 -1.79 -4.36 -7.00
N PHE A 114 -0.95 -3.42 -6.54
CA PHE A 114 0.50 -3.61 -6.48
C PHE A 114 0.86 -4.91 -5.74
N ASP A 115 0.23 -5.19 -4.61
CA ASP A 115 0.47 -6.43 -3.86
C ASP A 115 0.04 -7.69 -4.59
N ILE A 116 -1.13 -7.66 -5.22
CA ILE A 116 -1.62 -8.81 -5.98
C ILE A 116 -0.62 -9.15 -7.09
N TYR A 117 -0.14 -8.15 -7.83
CA TYR A 117 0.83 -8.37 -8.91
C TYR A 117 2.24 -8.69 -8.42
N THR A 118 2.63 -8.25 -7.22
CA THR A 118 4.02 -8.42 -6.76
C THR A 118 4.19 -9.62 -5.83
N LEU A 119 3.20 -9.90 -4.97
CA LEU A 119 3.24 -10.98 -3.99
C LEU A 119 2.46 -12.21 -4.47
N LEU A 120 1.20 -12.06 -4.89
CA LEU A 120 0.36 -13.22 -5.27
C LEU A 120 0.74 -13.81 -6.64
N ALA A 121 1.05 -12.97 -7.64
CA ALA A 121 1.40 -13.46 -8.97
C ALA A 121 2.71 -14.29 -8.98
N ASN A 122 3.63 -14.02 -8.05
CA ASN A 122 4.90 -14.75 -7.92
C ASN A 122 4.76 -16.12 -7.22
N LEU A 123 3.58 -16.44 -6.67
CA LEU A 123 3.30 -17.71 -6.00
C LEU A 123 2.53 -18.70 -6.85
N ARG A 124 2.12 -18.31 -8.06
CA ARG A 124 1.60 -19.27 -9.04
C ARG A 124 2.74 -20.26 -9.32
N PRO A 125 2.56 -21.56 -9.05
CA PRO A 125 3.54 -22.53 -9.50
C PRO A 125 3.69 -22.34 -11.00
N ASN A 126 4.93 -22.17 -11.47
CA ASN A 126 5.24 -22.48 -12.85
C ASN A 126 4.97 -23.97 -13.01
N SER A 127 3.71 -24.33 -13.24
CA SER A 127 3.27 -25.66 -13.64
C SER A 127 3.92 -25.92 -14.98
N LYS A 128 5.12 -26.51 -14.95
CA LYS A 128 5.65 -27.29 -16.06
C LYS A 128 5.03 -28.66 -16.02
#